data_AF-A0A6G1BK66-F1
#
_entry.id   AF-A0A6G1BK66-F1
#
_cell.length_a   1.000
_cell.length_b   1.000
_cell.length_c   1.000
_cell.angle_alpha   90.00
_cell.angle_beta   90.00
_cell.angle_gamma   90.00
#
_symmetry.space_group_name_H-M   'P 1'
#
loop_
_entity.id
_entity.type
_entity.pdbx_description
1 polymer ?
#
loop_
_entity_poly.entity_id
_entity_poly.type
_entity_poly.pdbx_seq_one_letter_code
_entity_poly.pdbx_strand_id
1 'polypeptide(L)'
;MPATPPAAPMPATSLPDKPINFVTPPMDLGEDLDTDHDDDAPLRFRAIDAIIGPASPPGLAPRVLDEDLMFTTADEPASFGETEREACWRQAMREEMCSIEDNST
;
A
#
# COMPACT_ATOMS: atom_id res chain seq x y z
N MET A 1 -30.89 -20.81 12.04
CA MET A 1 -30.21 -19.67 11.39
C MET A 1 -29.95 -18.62 12.48
N PRO A 2 -28.71 -18.29 12.86
CA PRO A 2 -28.46 -17.19 13.78
C PRO A 2 -28.53 -15.84 13.03
N ALA A 3 -29.06 -14.81 13.69
CA ALA A 3 -29.29 -13.49 13.12
C ALA A 3 -28.08 -12.55 13.32
N THR A 4 -27.75 -11.78 12.29
CA THR A 4 -26.71 -10.74 12.29
C THR A 4 -27.14 -9.53 13.12
N PRO A 5 -26.29 -8.97 14.01
CA PRO A 5 -26.61 -7.72 14.71
C PRO A 5 -26.55 -6.53 13.73
N PRO A 6 -27.35 -5.47 13.94
CA PRO A 6 -27.35 -4.30 13.07
C PRO A 6 -26.03 -3.53 13.18
N ALA A 7 -25.49 -3.14 12.03
CA ALA A 7 -24.32 -2.27 11.94
C ALA A 7 -24.64 -0.88 12.55
N ALA A 8 -23.80 -0.42 13.48
CA ALA A 8 -23.88 0.93 14.00
C ALA A 8 -23.53 1.94 12.89
N PRO A 9 -24.24 3.08 12.78
CA PRO A 9 -23.89 4.10 11.81
C PRO A 9 -22.52 4.70 12.16
N MET A 10 -21.59 4.66 11.22
CA MET A 10 -20.31 5.35 11.34
C MET A 10 -20.58 6.86 11.44
N PRO A 11 -19.90 7.61 12.33
CA PRO A 11 -19.95 9.05 12.30
C PRO A 11 -19.31 9.52 10.98
N ALA A 12 -20.11 10.06 10.07
CA ALA A 12 -19.61 10.81 8.94
C ALA A 12 -19.03 12.13 9.48
N THR A 13 -17.72 12.17 9.68
CA THR A 13 -17.03 13.43 9.95
C THR A 13 -17.09 14.28 8.68
N SER A 14 -18.14 15.07 8.53
CA SER A 14 -18.15 16.18 7.57
C SER A 14 -17.12 17.19 8.08
N LEU A 15 -15.90 17.14 7.55
CA LEU A 15 -14.98 18.26 7.69
C LEU A 15 -15.60 19.48 6.97
N PRO A 16 -15.48 20.69 7.54
CA PRO A 16 -15.83 21.90 6.82
C PRO A 16 -15.01 22.00 5.54
N ASP A 17 -15.66 22.47 4.46
CA ASP A 17 -15.13 22.69 3.12
C ASP A 17 -14.02 23.75 3.14
N LYS A 18 -12.83 23.40 3.64
CA LYS A 18 -11.66 24.26 3.60
C LYS A 18 -11.10 24.19 2.19
N PRO A 19 -10.94 25.32 1.48
CA PRO A 19 -10.37 25.31 0.14
C PRO A 19 -8.98 24.68 0.17
N ILE A 20 -8.75 23.73 -0.73
CA ILE A 20 -7.49 23.02 -0.89
C ILE A 20 -6.43 24.04 -1.31
N ASN A 21 -5.40 24.20 -0.48
CA ASN A 21 -4.24 25.03 -0.79
C ASN A 21 -3.17 24.16 -1.47
N PHE A 22 -2.92 24.44 -2.74
CA PHE A 22 -1.83 23.81 -3.49
C PHE A 22 -0.53 24.57 -3.28
N VAL A 23 0.57 23.84 -3.11
CA VAL A 23 1.91 24.42 -2.96
C VAL A 23 2.70 24.34 -4.26
N THR A 24 3.72 25.18 -4.39
CA THR A 24 4.60 25.19 -5.56
C THR A 24 5.49 23.94 -5.57
N PRO A 25 5.65 23.25 -6.72
CA PRO A 25 6.57 22.13 -6.85
C PRO A 25 8.03 22.52 -6.59
N PRO A 26 8.87 21.55 -6.19
CA PRO A 26 10.32 21.66 -6.30
C PRO A 26 10.76 21.99 -7.74
N MET A 27 11.90 22.66 -7.91
CA MET A 27 12.38 23.09 -9.24
C MET A 27 12.81 21.94 -10.15
N ASP A 28 13.11 20.76 -9.61
CA ASP A 28 13.66 19.61 -10.33
C ASP A 28 12.79 18.38 -10.12
N LEU A 29 11.57 18.43 -10.67
CA LEU A 29 10.58 17.38 -10.46
C LEU A 29 10.40 16.47 -11.69
N GLY A 30 10.80 16.96 -12.87
CA GLY A 30 10.58 16.24 -14.14
C GLY A 30 11.30 14.90 -14.21
N GLU A 31 12.37 14.71 -13.45
CA GLU A 31 13.11 13.44 -13.37
C GLU A 31 12.48 12.40 -12.42
N ASP A 32 11.60 12.84 -11.52
CA ASP A 32 11.00 12.02 -10.45
C ASP A 32 9.57 11.54 -10.77
N LEU A 33 9.06 11.81 -11.97
CA LEU A 33 7.74 11.36 -12.41
C LEU A 33 7.82 9.97 -13.05
N ASP A 34 6.80 9.14 -12.82
CA ASP A 34 6.70 7.83 -13.46
C ASP A 34 6.47 8.00 -14.98
N THR A 35 6.91 7.02 -15.76
CA THR A 35 6.83 7.00 -17.24
C THR A 35 5.38 6.99 -17.75
N ASP A 36 4.43 6.61 -16.90
CA ASP A 36 3.00 6.63 -17.19
C ASP A 36 2.34 8.01 -16.98
N HIS A 37 3.08 8.99 -16.45
CA HIS A 37 2.54 10.32 -16.19
C HIS A 37 2.29 11.06 -17.51
N ASP A 38 1.04 11.49 -17.71
CA ASP A 38 0.64 12.34 -18.82
C ASP A 38 1.14 13.78 -18.59
N ASP A 39 1.95 14.32 -19.50
CA ASP A 39 2.46 15.69 -19.45
C ASP A 39 1.33 16.75 -19.40
N ASP A 40 0.14 16.41 -19.92
CA ASP A 40 -1.04 17.30 -19.88
C ASP A 40 -1.81 17.20 -18.54
N ALA A 41 -1.49 16.24 -17.67
CA ALA A 41 -2.11 16.11 -16.37
C ALA A 41 -1.49 17.10 -15.36
N PRO A 42 -2.29 17.98 -14.73
CA PRO A 42 -1.74 18.98 -13.81
C PRO A 42 -1.28 18.32 -12.50
N LEU A 43 -0.02 18.54 -12.15
CA LEU A 43 0.54 18.18 -10.86
C LEU A 43 -0.07 19.03 -9.74
N ARG A 44 -0.38 18.39 -8.60
CA ARG A 44 -1.10 19.01 -7.48
C ARG A 44 -0.42 18.74 -6.14
N PHE A 45 0.60 19.52 -5.82
CA PHE A 45 1.30 19.42 -4.53
C PHE A 45 0.47 19.99 -3.41
N ARG A 46 0.47 19.33 -2.25
CA ARG A 46 -0.19 19.79 -1.04
C ARG A 46 0.79 19.70 0.13
N ALA A 47 0.70 20.66 1.04
CA ALA A 47 1.41 20.55 2.31
C ALA A 47 0.83 19.37 3.12
N ILE A 48 1.70 18.63 3.82
CA ILE A 48 1.30 17.52 4.69
C ILE A 48 0.30 17.98 5.75
N ASP A 49 0.46 19.19 6.30
CA ASP A 49 -0.48 19.79 7.26
C ASP A 49 -1.89 19.98 6.67
N ALA A 50 -2.00 20.17 5.35
CA ALA A 50 -3.28 20.28 4.66
C ALA A 50 -3.97 18.92 4.46
N ILE A 51 -3.23 17.82 4.63
CA ILE A 51 -3.74 16.44 4.51
C ILE A 51 -4.08 15.88 5.90
N ILE A 52 -3.17 16.06 6.86
CA ILE A 52 -3.32 15.54 8.24
C ILE A 52 -4.25 16.42 9.08
N GLY A 53 -4.42 17.69 8.70
CA GLY A 53 -5.18 18.67 9.47
C GLY A 53 -4.41 19.17 10.70
N PRO A 54 -5.04 19.95 11.60
CA PRO A 54 -4.38 20.55 12.77
C PRO A 54 -4.03 19.53 13.88
N ALA A 55 -4.13 18.23 13.61
CA ALA A 55 -3.80 17.20 14.57
C ALA A 55 -2.28 17.07 14.70
N SER A 56 -1.78 17.02 15.94
CA SER A 56 -0.42 16.54 16.17
C SER A 56 -0.32 15.14 15.57
N PRO A 57 0.74 14.80 14.82
CA PRO A 57 0.97 13.42 14.40
C PRO A 57 0.86 12.55 15.65
N PRO A 58 0.06 11.46 15.62
CA PRO A 58 0.12 10.49 16.70
C PRO A 58 1.60 10.10 16.84
N GLY A 59 2.13 10.17 18.07
CA GLY A 59 3.50 9.73 18.34
C GLY A 59 3.71 8.31 17.81
N LEU A 60 4.97 7.85 17.75
CA LEU A 60 5.29 6.52 17.23
C LEU A 60 4.30 5.48 17.77
N ALA A 61 3.46 4.96 16.87
CA ALA A 61 2.54 3.91 17.22
C ALA A 61 3.39 2.72 17.71
N PRO A 62 3.02 2.08 18.84
CA PRO A 62 3.64 0.83 19.22
C PRO A 62 3.59 -0.10 18.00
N ARG A 63 4.74 -0.65 17.60
CA ARG A 63 4.81 -1.68 16.56
C ARG A 63 4.28 -3.00 17.13
N VAL A 64 2.99 -3.02 17.45
CA VAL A 64 2.22 -4.25 17.65
C VAL A 64 1.85 -4.70 16.25
N LEU A 65 2.82 -5.32 15.58
CA LEU A 65 2.57 -5.99 14.32
C LEU A 65 1.80 -7.26 14.69
N ASP A 66 0.56 -7.35 14.23
CA ASP A 66 -0.18 -8.60 14.29
C ASP A 66 0.62 -9.66 13.51
N GLU A 67 0.58 -10.89 13.99
CA GLU A 67 1.28 -12.02 13.36
C GLU A 67 0.68 -12.40 11.99
N ASP A 68 -0.47 -11.78 11.65
CA ASP A 68 -1.09 -11.77 10.31
C ASP A 68 -0.42 -10.81 9.31
N LEU A 69 0.40 -9.85 9.77
CA LEU A 69 1.21 -9.05 8.85
C LEU A 69 2.38 -9.93 8.42
N MET A 70 2.31 -10.50 7.20
CA MET A 70 3.39 -11.25 6.55
C MET A 70 4.60 -10.34 6.26
N PHE A 71 5.25 -9.89 7.32
CA PHE A 71 6.53 -9.20 7.30
C PHE A 71 7.69 -10.21 7.16
N THR A 72 7.40 -11.50 7.29
CA THR A 72 8.31 -12.58 6.92
C THR A 72 8.18 -12.87 5.42
N THR A 73 8.39 -11.88 4.57
CA THR A 73 8.86 -12.20 3.22
C THR A 73 10.26 -12.77 3.40
N ALA A 74 10.49 -14.01 2.96
CA ALA A 74 11.85 -14.46 2.75
C ALA A 74 12.57 -13.41 1.87
N ASP A 75 13.81 -13.08 2.21
CA ASP A 75 14.62 -12.15 1.42
C ASP A 75 14.53 -12.54 -0.05
N GLU A 76 14.18 -11.60 -0.94
CA GLU A 76 14.02 -11.92 -2.35
C GLU A 76 15.41 -12.24 -2.92
N PRO A 77 15.66 -13.48 -3.34
CA PRO A 77 16.99 -13.89 -3.77
C PRO A 77 17.41 -13.09 -5.01
N ALA A 78 18.64 -12.56 -4.99
CA ALA A 78 19.15 -11.68 -6.04
C ALA A 78 19.40 -12.38 -7.38
N SER A 79 19.21 -13.70 -7.44
CA SER A 79 19.35 -14.50 -8.66
C SER A 79 18.59 -15.82 -8.59
N PHE A 80 18.15 -16.32 -9.76
CA PHE A 80 17.52 -17.64 -9.89
C PHE A 80 18.36 -18.78 -9.28
N GLY A 81 19.69 -18.73 -9.43
CA GLY A 81 20.57 -19.77 -8.90
C GLY A 81 20.59 -19.84 -7.37
N GLU A 82 20.22 -18.76 -6.69
CA GLU A 82 20.03 -18.72 -5.25
C GLU A 82 18.62 -19.21 -4.87
N THR A 83 17.59 -18.72 -5.58
CA THR A 83 16.19 -19.17 -5.45
C THR A 83 16.02 -20.68 -5.62
N GLU A 84 16.72 -21.31 -6.57
CA GLU A 84 16.61 -22.73 -6.86
C GLU A 84 17.12 -23.60 -5.69
N ARG A 85 18.11 -23.12 -4.92
CA ARG A 85 18.66 -23.88 -3.79
C ARG A 85 17.74 -23.82 -2.57
N GLU A 86 17.01 -22.72 -2.41
CA GLU A 86 16.07 -22.48 -1.33
C GLU A 86 14.89 -23.47 -1.36
N ALA A 87 14.66 -24.17 -0.24
CA ALA A 87 13.63 -25.20 -0.17
C ALA A 87 12.21 -24.63 -0.17
N CYS A 88 12.01 -23.47 0.45
CA CYS A 88 10.70 -22.78 0.48
C CYS A 88 10.29 -22.31 -0.92
N TRP A 89 11.19 -21.67 -1.66
CA TRP A 89 10.95 -21.21 -3.03
C TRP A 89 10.66 -22.36 -3.99
N ARG A 90 11.42 -23.47 -3.89
CA ARG A 90 11.12 -24.68 -4.66
C ARG A 90 9.76 -25.29 -4.32
N GLN A 91 9.32 -25.20 -3.07
CA GLN A 91 8.02 -25.71 -2.67
C GLN A 91 6.90 -24.80 -3.19
N ALA A 92 7.03 -23.49 -3.04
CA ALA A 92 6.09 -22.50 -3.56
C ALA A 92 5.90 -22.63 -5.08
N MET A 93 6.99 -22.76 -5.86
CA MET A 93 6.90 -22.97 -7.31
C MET A 93 6.18 -24.27 -7.68
N ARG A 94 6.34 -25.34 -6.91
CA ARG A 94 5.60 -26.59 -7.16
C ARG A 94 4.10 -26.42 -6.87
N GLU A 95 3.77 -25.75 -5.78
CA GLU A 95 2.38 -25.48 -5.40
C GLU A 95 1.67 -24.60 -6.42
N GLU A 96 2.37 -23.60 -6.97
CA GLU A 96 1.87 -22.76 -8.06
C GLU A 96 1.62 -23.58 -9.33
N MET A 97 2.59 -24.38 -9.77
CA MET A 97 2.44 -25.24 -10.96
C MET A 97 1.28 -26.23 -10.81
N CYS A 98 1.13 -26.87 -9.64
CA CYS A 98 -0.02 -27.72 -9.35
C CYS A 98 -1.33 -26.94 -9.36
N SER A 99 -1.35 -25.71 -8.82
CA SER A 99 -2.55 -24.88 -8.80
C SER A 99 -3.00 -24.46 -10.20
N ILE A 100 -2.05 -24.19 -11.12
CA ILE A 100 -2.34 -23.89 -12.52
C ILE A 100 -2.97 -25.10 -13.21
N GLU A 101 -2.40 -26.29 -13.04
CA GLU A 101 -2.92 -27.54 -13.59
C GLU A 101 -4.32 -27.86 -13.04
N ASP A 102 -4.51 -27.68 -11.73
CA ASP A 102 -5.79 -27.91 -11.04
C ASP A 102 -6.86 -26.90 -11.47
N ASN A 103 -6.49 -25.64 -11.77
CA ASN A 103 -7.44 -24.61 -12.19
C ASN A 103 -8.02 -24.85 -13.59
N SER A 104 -7.41 -25.73 -14.41
CA SER A 104 -7.88 -26.08 -15.77
C SER A 104 -8.14 -24.86 -16.67
N THR A 105 -7.36 -23.79 -16.52
CA THR A 105 -7.45 -22.55 -17.32
C THR A 105 -6.53 -22.56 -18.53
#